data_AF-A0A917QCT1-F1
#
_entry.id   AF-A0A917QCT1-F1
#
_cell.length_a   1.000
_cell.length_b   1.000
_cell.length_c   1.000
_cell.angle_alpha   90.00
_cell.angle_beta   90.00
_cell.angle_gamma   90.00
#
_symmetry.space_group_name_H-M   'P 1'
#
loop_
_entity.id
_entity.type
_entity.pdbx_description
1 polymer ?
#
loop_
_entity_poly.entity_id
_entity_poly.type
_entity_poly.pdbx_seq_one_letter_code
_entity_poly.pdbx_strand_id
1 'polypeptide(L)'
;MVDAAEALARHGGKAGLRAIAIEIGRTEDDPDADYLMYKIEELEALGEVPVLETLREFDARREPADFSRGLASIEHYMGHHNPQ
;
A
#
# COMPACT_ATOMS: atom_id res chain seq x y z
N MET A 1 13.73 -1.95 15.74
CA MET A 1 12.79 -3.07 15.50
C MET A 1 12.10 -2.70 14.21
N VAL A 2 12.27 -3.48 13.14
CA VAL A 2 11.65 -3.16 11.85
C VAL A 2 10.18 -3.54 11.97
N ASP A 3 9.29 -2.63 11.60
CA ASP A 3 7.84 -2.87 11.58
C ASP A 3 7.51 -4.00 10.58
N ALA A 4 6.50 -4.82 10.87
CA ALA A 4 6.07 -5.89 9.97
C ALA A 4 5.64 -5.34 8.60
N ALA A 5 4.99 -4.17 8.56
CA ALA A 5 4.59 -3.52 7.31
C ALA A 5 5.80 -3.03 6.51
N GLU A 6 6.79 -2.44 7.19
CA GLU A 6 8.04 -2.02 6.56
C GLU A 6 8.83 -3.21 6.02
N ALA A 7 8.93 -4.29 6.79
CA ALA A 7 9.60 -5.51 6.36
C ALA A 7 8.89 -6.14 5.14
N LEU A 8 7.56 -6.17 5.13
CA LEU A 8 6.77 -6.66 4.00
C LEU A 8 6.96 -5.79 2.75
N ALA A 9 6.94 -4.46 2.90
CA ALA A 9 7.13 -3.54 1.78
C ALA A 9 8.54 -3.67 1.16
N ARG A 10 9.58 -3.71 1.99
CA ARG A 10 10.98 -3.77 1.54
C ARG A 10 11.41 -5.14 1.03
N HIS A 11 10.96 -6.21 1.68
CA HIS A 11 11.51 -7.55 1.45
C HIS A 11 10.48 -8.54 0.89
N GLY A 12 9.19 -8.26 1.01
CA GLY A 12 8.13 -9.10 0.45
C GLY A 12 7.90 -8.88 -1.05
N GLY A 13 8.51 -7.85 -1.64
CA GLY A 13 8.33 -7.47 -3.05
C GLY A 13 6.85 -7.29 -3.40
N LYS A 14 6.45 -7.73 -4.59
CA LYS A 14 5.06 -7.71 -5.06
C LYS A 14 4.08 -8.33 -4.07
N ALA A 15 4.41 -9.50 -3.51
CA ALA A 15 3.51 -10.20 -2.59
C ALA A 15 3.34 -9.45 -1.26
N GLY A 16 4.40 -8.78 -0.78
CA GLY A 16 4.35 -7.94 0.41
C GLY A 16 3.45 -6.73 0.23
N LEU A 17 3.63 -5.98 -0.87
CA LEU A 17 2.78 -4.84 -1.19
C LEU A 17 1.33 -5.24 -1.42
N ARG A 18 1.10 -6.38 -2.07
CA ARG A 18 -0.24 -6.96 -2.22
C ARG A 18 -0.89 -7.24 -0.86
N ALA A 19 -0.14 -7.81 0.09
CA ALA A 19 -0.66 -8.10 1.42
C ALA A 19 -1.02 -6.80 2.18
N ILE A 20 -0.18 -5.77 2.08
CA ILE A 20 -0.44 -4.47 2.69
C ILE A 20 -1.69 -3.81 2.08
N ALA A 21 -1.84 -3.83 0.75
CA ALA A 21 -3.03 -3.29 0.09
C ALA A 21 -4.31 -4.04 0.51
N ILE A 22 -4.25 -5.36 0.66
CA ILE A 22 -5.38 -6.14 1.20
C ILE A 22 -5.70 -5.71 2.63
N GLU A 23 -4.69 -5.54 3.47
CA GLU A 23 -4.92 -5.17 4.88
C GLU A 23 -5.54 -3.78 4.98
N ILE A 24 -5.01 -2.78 4.26
CA ILE A 24 -5.59 -1.43 4.18
C ILE A 24 -7.05 -1.49 3.74
N GLY A 25 -7.39 -2.29 2.74
CA GLY A 25 -8.78 -2.43 2.28
C GLY A 25 -9.71 -3.20 3.22
N ARG A 26 -9.17 -3.93 4.20
CA ARG A 26 -9.92 -4.59 5.29
C ARG A 26 -10.12 -3.65 6.48
N THR A 27 -9.16 -2.76 6.70
CA THR A 27 -9.11 -1.88 7.87
C THR A 27 -9.42 -0.43 7.51
N GLU A 28 -10.02 -0.13 6.35
CA GLU A 28 -10.27 1.25 5.89
C GLU A 28 -11.04 2.12 6.90
N ASP A 29 -11.87 1.50 7.76
CA ASP A 29 -12.61 2.17 8.82
C ASP A 29 -11.88 2.21 10.19
N ASP A 30 -10.65 1.68 10.26
CA ASP A 30 -9.85 1.55 11.49
C ASP A 30 -8.64 2.51 11.46
N PRO A 31 -8.33 3.22 12.57
CA PRO A 31 -7.10 4.03 12.69
C PRO A 31 -5.79 3.30 12.36
N ASP A 32 -5.75 1.97 12.41
CA ASP A 32 -4.56 1.19 11.98
C ASP A 32 -4.26 1.34 10.47
N ALA A 33 -5.26 1.67 9.64
CA ALA A 33 -5.05 1.94 8.21
C ALA A 33 -4.20 3.19 7.97
N ASP A 34 -4.36 4.24 8.80
CA ASP A 34 -3.61 5.49 8.66
C ASP A 34 -2.10 5.25 8.85
N TYR A 35 -1.74 4.36 9.79
CA TYR A 35 -0.34 4.01 10.03
C TYR A 35 0.28 3.27 8.85
N LEU A 36 -0.41 2.25 8.32
CA LEU A 36 0.06 1.50 7.16
C LEU A 36 0.23 2.42 5.95
N MET A 37 -0.73 3.33 5.76
CA MET A 37 -0.75 4.30 4.68
C MET A 37 0.43 5.27 4.75
N TYR A 38 0.67 5.87 5.93
CA TYR A 38 1.82 6.74 6.17
C TYR A 38 3.14 6.02 5.91
N LYS A 39 3.26 4.76 6.35
CA LYS A 39 4.50 3.99 6.18
C LYS A 39 4.83 3.71 4.71
N ILE A 40 3.84 3.30 3.91
CA ILE A 40 4.09 3.04 2.48
C ILE A 40 4.29 4.33 1.68
N GLU A 41 3.68 5.44 2.07
CA GLU A 41 3.94 6.76 1.49
C GLU A 41 5.37 7.19 1.76
N GLU A 42 5.85 7.08 3.00
CA GLU A 42 7.24 7.42 3.35
C GLU A 42 8.25 6.63 2.50
N LEU A 43 8.03 5.33 2.32
CA LEU A 43 8.90 4.48 1.51
C LEU A 43 8.88 4.84 0.02
N GLU A 44 7.72 5.23 -0.53
CA GLU A 44 7.61 5.70 -1.90
C GLU A 44 8.26 7.09 -2.08
N ALA A 45 8.00 8.02 -1.16
CA ALA A 45 8.56 9.37 -1.19
C ALA A 45 10.09 9.38 -1.07
N LEU A 46 10.67 8.43 -0.34
CA LEU A 46 12.12 8.23 -0.26
C LEU A 46 12.71 7.48 -1.47
N GLY A 47 11.87 7.01 -2.40
CA GLY A 47 12.28 6.24 -3.58
C GLY A 47 12.79 4.84 -3.25
N GLU A 48 12.46 4.31 -2.06
CA GLU A 48 12.99 3.03 -1.58
C GLU A 48 12.13 1.85 -2.06
N VAL A 49 10.82 2.07 -2.17
CA VAL A 49 9.87 1.07 -2.67
C VAL A 49 8.91 1.73 -3.66
N PRO A 50 8.81 1.26 -4.92
CA PRO A 50 7.91 1.83 -5.91
C PRO A 50 6.47 1.30 -5.71
N VAL A 51 5.79 1.76 -4.66
CA VAL A 51 4.52 1.17 -4.16
C VAL A 51 3.41 1.26 -5.22
N LEU A 52 3.08 2.45 -5.71
CA LEU A 52 2.00 2.64 -6.69
C LEU A 52 2.27 1.91 -8.01
N GLU A 53 3.49 2.02 -8.54
CA GLU A 53 3.88 1.32 -9.78
C GLU A 53 3.69 -0.18 -9.61
N THR A 54 4.23 -0.75 -8.52
CA THR A 54 4.16 -2.19 -8.26
C THR A 54 2.73 -2.69 -8.06
N LEU A 55 1.89 -1.93 -7.36
CA LEU A 55 0.49 -2.30 -7.12
C LEU A 55 -0.36 -2.23 -8.41
N ARG A 56 -0.06 -1.30 -9.32
CA ARG A 56 -0.75 -1.18 -10.62
C ARG A 56 -0.43 -2.31 -11.59
N GLU A 57 0.65 -3.06 -11.37
CA GLU A 57 0.99 -4.23 -12.18
C GLU A 57 0.07 -5.44 -11.91
N PHE A 58 -0.71 -5.43 -10.84
CA PHE A 58 -1.68 -6.49 -10.54
C PHE A 58 -2.94 -6.35 -11.42
N ASP A 59 -3.41 -7.49 -11.96
CA ASP A 59 -4.75 -7.53 -12.58
C ASP A 59 -5.81 -7.54 -11.49
N ALA A 60 -6.34 -6.37 -11.17
CA ALA A 60 -7.34 -6.16 -10.11
C ALA A 60 -8.55 -7.11 -10.21
N ARG A 61 -8.89 -7.62 -11.41
CA ARG A 61 -10.00 -8.58 -11.59
C ARG A 61 -9.72 -9.97 -11.04
N ARG A 62 -8.46 -10.31 -10.78
CA ARG A 62 -8.02 -11.60 -10.22
C ARG A 62 -7.69 -11.48 -8.73
N GLU A 63 -7.84 -10.29 -8.17
CA GLU A 63 -7.53 -9.96 -6.79
C GLU A 63 -8.79 -9.96 -5.92
N PRO A 64 -8.67 -10.16 -4.60
CA PRO A 64 -9.81 -10.08 -3.70
C PRO A 64 -10.35 -8.64 -3.64
N ALA A 65 -11.63 -8.49 -3.30
CA ALA A 65 -12.26 -7.17 -3.21
C ALA A 65 -11.53 -6.20 -2.26
N ASP A 66 -10.95 -6.72 -1.18
CA ASP A 66 -10.12 -5.97 -0.25
C ASP A 66 -8.91 -5.33 -0.93
N PHE A 67 -8.24 -6.04 -1.85
CA PHE A 67 -7.11 -5.47 -2.59
C PHE A 67 -7.54 -4.27 -3.43
N SER A 68 -8.67 -4.37 -4.13
CA SER A 68 -9.16 -3.25 -4.96
C SER A 68 -9.56 -2.04 -4.12
N ARG A 69 -10.15 -2.27 -2.95
CA ARG A 69 -10.43 -1.18 -1.99
C ARG A 69 -9.14 -0.53 -1.54
N GLY A 70 -8.21 -1.31 -1.00
CA GLY A 70 -6.96 -0.76 -0.49
C GLY A 70 -6.13 -0.06 -1.57
N LEU A 71 -6.08 -0.60 -2.80
CA LEU A 71 -5.44 0.09 -3.92
C LEU A 71 -6.09 1.46 -4.17
N ALA A 72 -7.42 1.55 -4.18
CA ALA A 72 -8.11 2.82 -4.35
C ALA A 72 -7.82 3.79 -3.20
N SER A 73 -7.79 3.31 -1.95
CA SER A 73 -7.46 4.14 -0.78
C SER A 73 -6.01 4.64 -0.84
N ILE A 74 -5.06 3.79 -1.26
CA ILE A 74 -3.65 4.15 -1.45
C ILE A 74 -3.50 5.21 -2.55
N GLU A 75 -4.12 4.98 -3.71
CA GLU A 75 -4.09 5.94 -4.83
C GLU A 75 -4.72 7.28 -4.44
N HIS A 76 -5.83 7.24 -3.69
CA HIS A 76 -6.47 8.43 -3.18
C HIS A 76 -5.54 9.17 -2.22
N TYR A 77 -4.97 8.50 -1.23
CA TYR A 77 -4.11 9.10 -0.21
C TYR A 77 -2.85 9.74 -0.82
N MET A 78 -2.08 8.96 -1.58
CA MET A 78 -0.82 9.40 -2.18
C MET A 78 -1.05 10.41 -3.31
N GLY A 79 -2.16 10.28 -4.05
CA GLY A 79 -2.55 11.22 -5.10
C GLY A 79 -2.86 12.63 -4.58
N HIS A 80 -3.26 12.78 -3.31
CA HIS A 80 -3.43 14.09 -2.69
C HIS A 80 -2.12 14.72 -2.19
N HIS A 81 -1.12 13.91 -1.84
CA HIS A 81 0.13 14.38 -1.23
C HIS A 81 1.29 14.56 -2.22
N ASN A 82 1.15 14.09 -3.46
CA ASN A 82 2.13 14.29 -4.52
C ASN A 82 1.59 15.20 -5.64
N PRO A 83 1.43 16.52 -5.41
CA PRO A 83 1.26 17.47 -6.50
C PRO A 83 2.60 17.54 -7.24
N GLN A 84 2.55 17.30 -8.54
CA GLN A 84 3.69 17.36 -9.47
C GLN A 84 4.64 18.53 -9.24
#